data_AF-A0A398D1W6-F1
#
_entry.id   AF-A0A398D1W6-F1
#
_cell.length_a   1.000
_cell.length_b   1.000
_cell.length_c   1.000
_cell.angle_alpha   90.00
_cell.angle_beta   90.00
_cell.angle_gamma   90.00
#
_symmetry.space_group_name_H-M   'P 1'
#
loop_
_entity.id
_entity.type
_entity.pdbx_description
1 polymer ?
#
loop_
_entity_poly.entity_id
_entity_poly.type
_entity_poly.pdbx_seq_one_letter_code
_entity_poly.pdbx_strand_id
1 'polypeptide(L)'
;MASQTESALGAEEARRLAPLDSIDAIRAAQTETDEASSYLERFGDLTLSNLLDVRAELDKAKVRLQLAGQEVWRVCVVLNELSRVRKAFVTIKDLYPTLFSISQDVKPFSSLAQEIERCVNQDGDILDDASINIAAIRREKIELQKTINKVLQDILGSETYGRAVQDRIVTMRNDRYVIPVKREFKDAIQSVVHDQSDSGMTLFVEPTRVIDLNNRLQILQSDEKKEISR
;
A
#
# COMPACT_ATOMS: atom_id res chain seq x y z
N MET A 1 20.57 -19.92 21.12
CA MET A 1 19.86 -20.50 19.96
C MET A 1 18.77 -19.56 19.46
N ALA A 2 17.68 -19.31 20.20
CA ALA A 2 16.61 -18.42 19.73
C ALA A 2 17.02 -16.93 19.50
N SER A 3 18.10 -16.45 20.14
CA SER A 3 18.64 -15.10 19.91
C SER A 3 19.56 -14.99 18.70
N GLN A 4 19.85 -16.12 18.01
CA GLN A 4 20.71 -16.19 16.84
C GLN A 4 19.91 -16.50 15.55
N THR A 5 18.59 -16.55 15.65
CA THR A 5 17.71 -16.76 14.49
C THR A 5 17.33 -15.43 13.85
N GLU A 6 17.17 -15.42 12.53
CA GLU A 6 16.85 -14.20 11.78
C GLU A 6 15.37 -13.85 11.68
N SER A 7 14.48 -14.79 12.03
CA SER A 7 13.03 -14.58 11.97
C SER A 7 12.37 -14.89 13.31
N ALA A 8 11.24 -14.23 13.58
CA ALA A 8 10.43 -14.49 14.77
C ALA A 8 9.92 -15.95 14.79
N LEU A 9 9.59 -16.49 13.61
CA LEU A 9 9.17 -17.89 13.44
C LEU A 9 10.32 -18.86 13.78
N GLY A 10 11.54 -18.58 13.32
CA GLY A 10 12.72 -19.36 13.68
C GLY A 10 13.01 -19.30 15.18
N ALA A 11 12.87 -18.13 15.81
CA ALA A 11 13.02 -17.98 17.26
C ALA A 11 11.97 -18.77 18.04
N GLU A 12 10.74 -18.85 17.54
CA GLU A 12 9.67 -19.69 18.10
C GLU A 12 10.03 -21.18 18.02
N GLU A 13 10.44 -21.68 16.85
CA GLU A 13 10.85 -23.07 16.66
C GLU A 13 12.08 -23.44 17.49
N ALA A 14 13.10 -22.57 17.54
CA ALA A 14 14.29 -22.78 18.36
C ALA A 14 13.98 -22.88 19.87
N ARG A 15 12.92 -22.22 20.35
CA ARG A 15 12.47 -22.33 21.75
C ARG A 15 11.73 -23.64 22.04
N ARG A 16 11.17 -24.28 21.01
CA ARG A 16 10.43 -25.54 21.13
C ARG A 16 11.32 -26.77 21.07
N LEU A 17 12.58 -26.62 20.71
CA LEU A 17 13.54 -27.71 20.65
C LEU A 17 13.66 -28.43 21.99
N ALA A 18 13.56 -29.75 21.95
CA ALA A 18 13.76 -30.65 23.07
C ALA A 18 14.76 -31.74 22.67
N PRO A 19 15.42 -32.41 23.64
CA PRO A 19 16.30 -33.53 23.35
C PRO A 19 15.58 -34.63 22.55
N LEU A 20 16.22 -35.11 21.50
CA LEU A 20 15.74 -36.25 20.70
C LEU A 20 16.09 -37.56 21.41
N ASP A 21 15.21 -38.57 21.29
CA ASP A 21 15.32 -39.86 21.99
C ASP A 21 15.65 -41.05 21.06
N SER A 22 15.73 -40.80 19.75
CA SER A 22 16.08 -41.78 18.73
C SER A 22 17.43 -41.47 18.09
N ILE A 23 18.27 -42.50 17.95
CA ILE A 23 19.58 -42.36 17.29
C ILE A 23 19.44 -41.93 15.82
N ASP A 24 18.38 -42.37 15.14
CA ASP A 24 18.13 -42.01 13.74
C ASP A 24 17.73 -40.54 13.62
N ALA A 25 16.90 -40.05 14.55
CA ALA A 25 16.51 -38.63 14.61
C ALA A 25 17.72 -37.73 14.92
N ILE A 26 18.59 -38.15 15.86
CA ILE A 26 19.82 -37.42 16.20
C ILE A 26 20.75 -37.32 15.00
N ARG A 27 20.98 -38.43 14.28
CA ARG A 27 21.85 -38.45 13.09
C ARG A 27 21.29 -37.58 11.95
N ALA A 28 19.97 -37.61 11.74
CA ALA A 28 19.32 -36.77 10.75
C ALA A 28 19.49 -35.27 11.09
N ALA A 29 19.25 -34.88 12.34
CA ALA A 29 19.43 -33.50 12.80
C ALA A 29 20.90 -33.03 12.72
N GLN A 30 21.86 -33.90 13.02
CA GLN A 30 23.29 -33.62 12.84
C GLN A 30 23.64 -33.41 11.38
N THR A 31 23.13 -34.26 10.48
CA THR A 31 23.36 -34.14 9.03
C THR A 31 22.80 -32.82 8.50
N GLU A 32 21.58 -32.44 8.90
CA GLU A 32 20.98 -31.14 8.57
C GLU A 32 21.85 -29.98 9.05
N THR A 33 22.35 -30.04 10.28
CA THR A 33 23.20 -29.00 10.88
C THR A 33 24.55 -28.89 10.16
N ASP A 34 25.17 -30.02 9.82
CA ASP A 34 26.45 -30.07 9.11
C ASP A 34 26.32 -29.48 7.69
N GLU A 35 25.25 -29.83 6.96
CA GLU A 35 24.96 -29.22 5.66
C GLU A 35 24.71 -27.71 5.78
N ALA A 36 23.92 -27.27 6.76
CA ALA A 36 23.65 -25.84 7.00
C ALA A 36 24.92 -25.05 7.33
N SER A 37 25.76 -25.56 8.22
CA SER A 37 27.03 -24.93 8.59
C SER A 37 27.96 -24.81 7.39
N SER A 38 28.12 -25.91 6.63
CA SER A 38 28.95 -25.91 5.41
C SER A 38 28.41 -24.95 4.35
N TYR A 39 27.09 -24.85 4.20
CA TYR A 39 26.47 -23.91 3.28
C TYR A 39 26.81 -22.46 3.65
N LEU A 40 26.63 -22.08 4.92
CA LEU A 40 26.89 -20.72 5.41
C LEU A 40 28.37 -20.33 5.24
N GLU A 41 29.29 -21.25 5.52
CA GLU A 41 30.72 -21.03 5.33
C GLU A 41 31.10 -20.81 3.85
N ARG A 42 30.45 -21.52 2.93
CA ARG A 42 30.82 -21.54 1.51
C ARG A 42 30.13 -20.47 0.68
N PHE A 43 28.84 -20.24 0.91
CA PHE A 43 28.00 -19.35 0.11
C PHE A 43 27.68 -18.03 0.81
N GLY A 44 28.05 -17.91 2.10
CA GLY A 44 27.69 -16.78 2.92
C GLY A 44 26.25 -16.88 3.44
N ASP A 45 25.64 -15.73 3.69
CA ASP A 45 24.44 -15.67 4.50
C ASP A 45 23.17 -16.06 3.74
N LEU A 46 22.39 -16.99 4.30
CA LEU A 46 21.01 -17.22 3.89
C LEU A 46 20.12 -16.30 4.72
N THR A 47 19.98 -15.06 4.29
CA THR A 47 19.14 -14.12 5.03
C THR A 47 17.69 -14.62 5.10
N LEU A 48 17.05 -14.59 6.25
CA LEU A 48 15.63 -14.92 6.44
C LEU A 48 14.88 -13.79 7.15
N SER A 49 15.48 -12.60 7.21
CA SER A 49 14.94 -11.41 7.86
C SER A 49 13.58 -10.96 7.30
N ASN A 50 13.29 -11.29 6.04
CA ASN A 50 12.01 -10.99 5.38
C ASN A 50 10.94 -12.08 5.59
N LEU A 51 11.24 -13.13 6.36
CA LEU A 51 10.25 -14.12 6.74
C LEU A 51 9.40 -13.58 7.90
N LEU A 52 8.53 -12.63 7.56
CA LEU A 52 7.60 -11.99 8.48
C LEU A 52 6.57 -13.01 8.99
N ASP A 53 6.15 -12.86 10.25
CA ASP A 53 4.99 -13.59 10.75
C ASP A 53 3.71 -12.94 10.20
N VAL A 54 3.12 -13.62 9.21
CA VAL A 54 1.87 -13.20 8.54
C VAL A 54 0.67 -14.06 8.93
N ARG A 55 0.74 -14.79 10.07
CA ARG A 55 -0.36 -15.67 10.52
C ARG A 55 -1.67 -14.91 10.71
N ALA A 56 -1.61 -13.69 11.25
CA ALA A 56 -2.80 -12.86 11.48
C ALA A 56 -3.50 -12.47 10.17
N GLU A 57 -2.72 -12.12 9.15
CA GLU A 57 -3.18 -11.77 7.82
C GLU A 57 -3.79 -12.99 7.12
N LEU A 58 -3.14 -14.16 7.24
CA LEU A 58 -3.67 -15.42 6.72
C LEU A 58 -4.97 -15.83 7.42
N ASP A 59 -5.08 -15.64 8.73
CA ASP A 59 -6.30 -15.97 9.48
C ASP A 59 -7.46 -15.04 9.10
N LYS A 60 -7.20 -13.74 8.89
CA LYS A 60 -8.19 -12.80 8.31
C LYS A 60 -8.64 -13.25 6.92
N ALA A 61 -7.69 -13.61 6.04
CA ALA A 61 -7.99 -14.06 4.69
C ALA A 61 -8.85 -15.35 4.68
N LYS A 62 -8.59 -16.30 5.60
CA LYS A 62 -9.39 -17.54 5.73
C LYS A 62 -10.86 -17.28 6.00
N VAL A 63 -11.16 -16.27 6.81
CA VAL A 63 -12.55 -15.87 7.13
C VAL A 63 -13.11 -14.80 6.19
N ARG A 64 -12.42 -14.53 5.06
CA ARG A 64 -12.79 -13.51 4.05
C ARG A 64 -12.91 -12.09 4.62
N LEU A 65 -12.14 -11.77 5.65
CA LEU A 65 -11.98 -10.40 6.11
C LEU A 65 -11.04 -9.65 5.16
N GLN A 66 -11.32 -8.36 4.97
CA GLN A 66 -10.47 -7.48 4.17
C GLN A 66 -9.12 -7.28 4.86
N LEU A 67 -8.06 -7.36 4.06
CA LEU A 67 -6.72 -7.00 4.46
C LEU A 67 -6.47 -5.54 4.05
N ALA A 68 -5.89 -4.75 4.94
CA ALA A 68 -5.38 -3.44 4.57
C ALA A 68 -4.20 -3.60 3.61
N GLY A 69 -3.93 -2.59 2.76
CA GLY A 69 -2.86 -2.69 1.77
C GLY A 69 -1.48 -3.02 2.37
N GLN A 70 -1.17 -2.50 3.55
CA GLN A 70 0.05 -2.85 4.29
C GLN A 70 0.10 -4.32 4.72
N GLU A 71 -1.05 -4.91 5.08
CA GLU A 71 -1.14 -6.33 5.41
C GLU A 71 -0.94 -7.20 4.17
N VAL A 72 -1.51 -6.78 3.03
CA VAL A 72 -1.30 -7.42 1.73
C VAL A 72 0.16 -7.36 1.31
N TRP A 73 0.82 -6.21 1.49
CA TRP A 73 2.24 -6.06 1.15
C TRP A 73 3.15 -6.93 2.02
N ARG A 74 2.87 -7.05 3.33
CA ARG A 74 3.59 -7.97 4.22
C ARG A 74 3.53 -9.42 3.74
N VAL A 75 2.37 -9.87 3.25
CA VAL A 75 2.24 -11.19 2.61
C VAL A 75 3.11 -11.28 1.35
N CYS A 76 3.11 -10.26 0.49
CA CYS A 76 3.97 -10.22 -0.70
C CYS A 76 5.46 -10.39 -0.36
N VAL A 77 5.95 -9.68 0.65
CA VAL A 77 7.34 -9.79 1.13
C VAL A 77 7.68 -11.26 1.46
N VAL A 78 6.80 -11.95 2.19
CA VAL A 78 6.99 -13.38 2.52
C VAL A 78 6.96 -14.25 1.27
N LEU A 79 6.02 -14.04 0.34
CA LEU A 79 5.94 -14.86 -0.89
C LEU A 79 7.19 -14.73 -1.77
N ASN A 80 7.74 -13.52 -1.87
CA ASN A 80 8.99 -13.25 -2.57
C ASN A 80 10.18 -13.90 -1.87
N GLU A 81 10.21 -13.83 -0.54
CA GLU A 81 11.26 -14.45 0.26
C GLU A 81 11.27 -15.98 0.11
N LEU A 82 10.09 -16.63 0.18
CA LEU A 82 9.94 -18.07 -0.07
C LEU A 82 10.43 -18.45 -1.47
N SER A 83 10.11 -17.63 -2.49
CA SER A 83 10.56 -17.87 -3.86
C SER A 83 12.08 -17.72 -4.01
N ARG A 84 12.69 -16.76 -3.31
CA ARG A 84 14.15 -16.55 -3.28
C ARG A 84 14.86 -17.74 -2.63
N VAL A 85 14.40 -18.14 -1.44
CA VAL A 85 14.93 -19.30 -0.70
C VAL A 85 14.80 -20.57 -1.55
N ARG A 86 13.64 -20.84 -2.14
CA ARG A 86 13.44 -22.02 -2.98
C ARG A 86 14.41 -22.08 -4.16
N LYS A 87 14.66 -20.96 -4.85
CA LYS A 87 15.62 -20.87 -5.96
C LYS A 87 17.06 -21.14 -5.50
N ALA A 88 17.46 -20.61 -4.34
CA ALA A 88 18.79 -20.84 -3.77
C ALA A 88 19.01 -22.35 -3.50
N PHE A 89 18.03 -23.00 -2.88
CA PHE A 89 18.13 -24.42 -2.51
C PHE A 89 18.08 -25.37 -3.70
N VAL A 90 17.36 -25.02 -4.77
CA VAL A 90 17.38 -25.80 -6.04
C VAL A 90 18.77 -25.81 -6.67
N THR A 91 19.51 -24.70 -6.58
CA THR A 91 20.86 -24.56 -7.17
C THR A 91 21.89 -25.45 -6.49
N ILE A 92 21.66 -25.81 -5.23
CA ILE A 92 22.60 -26.57 -4.40
C ILE A 92 22.17 -28.02 -4.15
N LYS A 93 21.11 -28.50 -4.81
CA LYS A 93 20.47 -29.79 -4.53
C LYS A 93 21.41 -31.00 -4.46
N ASP A 94 22.47 -31.01 -5.28
CA ASP A 94 23.42 -32.12 -5.39
C ASP A 94 24.53 -32.03 -4.32
N LEU A 95 24.75 -30.83 -3.78
CA LEU A 95 25.74 -30.55 -2.73
C LEU A 95 25.14 -30.68 -1.33
N TYR A 96 23.88 -30.27 -1.14
CA TYR A 96 23.17 -30.28 0.13
C TYR A 96 21.76 -30.87 -0.04
N PRO A 97 21.65 -32.20 -0.20
CA PRO A 97 20.39 -32.87 -0.47
C PRO A 97 19.42 -32.80 0.71
N THR A 98 19.90 -32.77 1.96
CA THR A 98 19.05 -32.66 3.17
C THR A 98 18.41 -31.28 3.23
N LEU A 99 19.20 -30.22 3.04
CA LEU A 99 18.70 -28.85 2.93
C LEU A 99 17.69 -28.70 1.79
N PHE A 100 18.02 -29.24 0.61
CA PHE A 100 17.09 -29.23 -0.53
C PHE A 100 15.77 -29.94 -0.20
N SER A 101 15.82 -31.07 0.51
CA SER A 101 14.64 -31.81 0.96
C SER A 101 13.71 -30.94 1.83
N ILE A 102 14.25 -30.17 2.78
CA ILE A 102 13.48 -29.26 3.64
C ILE A 102 12.75 -28.20 2.80
N SER A 103 13.39 -27.71 1.73
CA SER A 103 12.79 -26.71 0.86
C SER A 103 11.68 -27.26 -0.05
N GLN A 104 11.44 -28.58 -0.12
CA GLN A 104 10.48 -29.17 -1.05
C GLN A 104 9.03 -28.79 -0.74
N ASP A 105 8.71 -28.58 0.53
CA ASP A 105 7.39 -28.17 0.97
C ASP A 105 7.12 -26.67 0.71
N VAL A 106 8.19 -25.90 0.43
CA VAL A 106 8.08 -24.48 0.10
C VAL A 106 7.66 -24.32 -1.36
N LYS A 107 6.39 -23.99 -1.57
CA LYS A 107 5.85 -23.68 -2.89
C LYS A 107 6.12 -22.20 -3.25
N PRO A 108 6.67 -21.92 -4.43
CA PRO A 108 6.78 -20.55 -4.91
C PRO A 108 5.41 -20.06 -5.38
N PHE A 109 4.85 -19.07 -4.70
CA PHE A 109 3.61 -18.40 -5.12
C PHE A 109 3.91 -17.14 -5.94
N SER A 110 4.81 -17.26 -6.92
CA SER A 110 5.31 -16.10 -7.68
C SER A 110 4.22 -15.38 -8.46
N SER A 111 3.22 -16.09 -8.97
CA SER A 111 2.06 -15.47 -9.63
C SER A 111 1.24 -14.62 -8.68
N LEU A 112 1.04 -15.06 -7.44
CA LEU A 112 0.33 -14.29 -6.42
C LEU A 112 1.16 -13.08 -5.97
N ALA A 113 2.47 -13.24 -5.79
CA ALA A 113 3.35 -12.12 -5.45
C ALA A 113 3.31 -11.03 -6.54
N GLN A 114 3.43 -11.42 -7.81
CA GLN A 114 3.34 -10.51 -8.95
C GLN A 114 1.97 -9.82 -9.04
N GLU A 115 0.88 -10.55 -8.79
CA GLU A 115 -0.45 -9.97 -8.78
C GLU A 115 -0.62 -8.95 -7.65
N ILE A 116 -0.06 -9.23 -6.47
CA ILE A 116 -0.03 -8.25 -5.36
C ILE A 116 0.78 -7.02 -5.74
N GLU A 117 1.98 -7.19 -6.29
CA GLU A 117 2.86 -6.07 -6.72
C GLU A 117 2.22 -5.20 -7.81
N ARG A 118 1.41 -5.81 -8.68
CA ARG A 118 0.61 -5.10 -9.68
C ARG A 118 -0.49 -4.24 -9.05
N CYS A 119 -1.01 -4.66 -7.91
CA CYS A 119 -2.17 -4.04 -7.26
C CYS A 119 -1.81 -3.08 -6.13
N VAL A 120 -0.72 -3.31 -5.39
CA VAL A 120 -0.39 -2.64 -4.13
C VAL A 120 1.10 -2.35 -4.08
N ASN A 121 1.48 -1.16 -3.61
CA ASN A 121 2.88 -0.81 -3.39
C ASN A 121 3.33 -1.09 -1.93
N GLN A 122 4.61 -0.82 -1.65
CA GLN A 122 5.20 -0.97 -0.31
C GLN A 122 4.59 -0.07 0.78
N ASP A 123 3.98 1.04 0.38
CA ASP A 123 3.30 1.98 1.28
C ASP A 123 1.87 1.51 1.59
N GLY A 124 1.41 0.43 0.95
CA GLY A 124 0.06 -0.13 1.09
C GLY A 124 -0.98 0.60 0.25
N ASP A 125 -0.57 1.45 -0.69
CA ASP A 125 -1.46 2.14 -1.59
C ASP A 125 -1.83 1.26 -2.78
N ILE A 126 -3.11 1.30 -3.16
CA ILE A 126 -3.61 0.62 -4.36
C ILE A 126 -3.15 1.37 -5.61
N LEU A 127 -2.52 0.66 -6.54
CA LEU A 127 -2.00 1.17 -7.80
C LEU A 127 -3.09 1.32 -8.86
N ASP A 128 -2.84 2.16 -9.86
CA ASP A 128 -3.75 2.36 -11.00
C ASP A 128 -4.01 1.05 -11.75
N ASP A 129 -2.98 0.22 -11.86
CA ASP A 129 -3.05 -1.05 -12.55
C ASP A 129 -3.92 -2.08 -11.82
N ALA A 130 -4.26 -1.89 -10.54
CA ALA A 130 -5.08 -2.83 -9.78
C ALA A 130 -6.40 -3.17 -10.48
N SER A 131 -7.04 -2.18 -11.11
CA SER A 131 -8.27 -2.36 -11.88
C SER A 131 -8.41 -1.29 -12.97
N ILE A 132 -8.92 -1.69 -14.13
CA ILE A 132 -9.28 -0.77 -15.22
C ILE A 132 -10.22 0.34 -14.72
N ASN A 133 -11.12 0.01 -13.78
CA ASN A 133 -12.03 0.99 -13.20
C ASN A 133 -11.30 2.01 -12.32
N ILE A 134 -10.32 1.60 -11.51
CA ILE A 134 -9.52 2.51 -10.67
C ILE A 134 -8.75 3.47 -11.57
N ALA A 135 -8.07 2.96 -12.59
CA ALA A 135 -7.37 3.79 -13.57
C ALA A 135 -8.32 4.78 -14.27
N ALA A 136 -9.51 4.34 -14.68
CA ALA A 136 -10.50 5.19 -15.32
C ALA A 136 -11.02 6.30 -14.38
N ILE A 137 -11.37 5.95 -13.14
CA ILE A 137 -11.83 6.92 -12.12
C ILE A 137 -10.74 7.94 -11.82
N ARG A 138 -9.50 7.52 -11.59
CA ARG A 138 -8.38 8.42 -11.32
C ARG A 138 -8.09 9.38 -12.48
N ARG A 139 -8.14 8.88 -13.72
CA ARG A 139 -8.02 9.72 -14.91
C ARG A 139 -9.14 10.76 -15.00
N GLU A 140 -10.38 10.36 -14.77
CA GLU A 140 -11.53 11.28 -14.77
C GLU A 140 -11.38 12.35 -13.68
N LYS A 141 -10.95 11.97 -12.47
CA LYS A 141 -10.67 12.91 -11.38
C LYS A 141 -9.62 13.96 -11.78
N ILE A 142 -8.51 13.53 -12.39
CA ILE A 142 -7.43 14.44 -12.81
C ILE A 142 -7.94 15.45 -13.85
N GLU A 143 -8.67 15.00 -14.87
CA GLU A 143 -9.21 15.88 -15.90
C GLU A 143 -10.27 16.85 -15.35
N LEU A 144 -11.09 16.38 -14.43
CA LEU A 144 -12.09 17.21 -13.75
C LEU A 144 -11.42 18.27 -12.86
N GLN A 145 -10.39 17.90 -12.10
CA GLN A 145 -9.59 18.83 -11.30
C GLN A 145 -8.92 19.91 -12.16
N LYS A 146 -8.36 19.54 -13.32
CA LYS A 146 -7.80 20.53 -14.27
C LYS A 146 -8.87 21.50 -14.75
N THR A 147 -10.06 20.98 -15.08
CA THR A 147 -11.19 21.79 -15.54
C THR A 147 -11.67 22.76 -14.46
N ILE A 148 -11.85 22.29 -13.22
CA ILE A 148 -12.22 23.12 -12.07
C ILE A 148 -11.18 24.21 -11.85
N ASN A 149 -9.91 23.85 -11.78
CA ASN A 149 -8.82 24.81 -11.56
C ASN A 149 -8.78 25.87 -12.66
N LYS A 150 -8.96 25.49 -13.93
CA LYS A 150 -9.01 26.43 -15.05
C LYS A 150 -10.16 27.43 -14.88
N VAL A 151 -11.38 26.95 -14.60
CA VAL A 151 -12.55 27.81 -14.41
C VAL A 151 -12.36 28.77 -13.23
N LEU A 152 -11.80 28.29 -12.12
CA LEU A 152 -11.53 29.13 -10.95
C LEU A 152 -10.41 30.13 -11.22
N GLN A 153 -9.33 29.75 -11.92
CA GLN A 153 -8.27 30.67 -12.32
C GLN A 153 -8.79 31.75 -13.28
N ASP A 154 -9.67 31.42 -14.22
CA ASP A 154 -10.32 32.40 -15.09
C ASP A 154 -11.15 33.42 -14.28
N ILE A 155 -11.85 32.97 -13.24
CA ILE A 155 -12.60 33.84 -12.32
C ILE A 155 -11.63 34.73 -11.52
N LEU A 156 -10.57 34.15 -10.96
CA LEU A 156 -9.55 34.87 -10.20
C LEU A 156 -8.76 35.86 -11.07
N GLY A 157 -8.61 35.60 -12.36
CA GLY A 157 -7.92 36.42 -13.35
C GLY A 157 -8.76 37.57 -13.91
N SER A 158 -10.09 37.46 -13.82
CA SER A 158 -11.02 38.48 -14.32
C SER A 158 -10.85 39.83 -13.60
N GLU A 159 -10.72 40.90 -14.37
CA GLU A 159 -10.68 42.28 -13.85
C GLU A 159 -11.97 42.65 -13.09
N THR A 160 -13.10 42.05 -13.47
CA THR A 160 -14.41 42.25 -12.83
C THR A 160 -14.42 41.77 -11.39
N TYR A 161 -13.77 40.63 -11.11
CA TYR A 161 -13.80 39.99 -9.79
C TYR A 161 -12.55 40.26 -8.95
N GLY A 162 -11.50 40.84 -9.53
CA GLY A 162 -10.22 41.07 -8.85
C GLY A 162 -10.28 41.90 -7.57
N ARG A 163 -11.27 42.80 -7.41
CA ARG A 163 -11.48 43.59 -6.18
C ARG A 163 -12.15 42.79 -5.06
N ALA A 164 -12.94 41.78 -5.42
CA ALA A 164 -13.70 40.94 -4.49
C ALA A 164 -12.85 39.82 -3.90
N VAL A 165 -11.89 39.30 -4.67
CA VAL A 165 -10.97 38.25 -4.26
C VAL A 165 -9.98 38.77 -3.23
N GLN A 166 -9.76 38.01 -2.15
CA GLN A 166 -8.74 38.35 -1.16
C GLN A 166 -7.34 37.90 -1.62
N ASP A 167 -7.20 36.60 -1.92
CA ASP A 167 -5.97 35.99 -2.41
C ASP A 167 -6.25 35.29 -3.74
N ARG A 168 -5.38 35.49 -4.73
CA ARG A 168 -5.56 34.90 -6.08
C ARG A 168 -5.07 33.46 -6.12
N ILE A 169 -5.62 32.64 -5.23
CA ILE A 169 -5.30 31.23 -5.08
C ILE A 169 -6.58 30.41 -5.12
N VAL A 170 -6.51 29.26 -5.78
CA VAL A 170 -7.50 28.20 -5.61
C VAL A 170 -7.11 27.41 -4.37
N THR A 171 -8.07 27.19 -3.47
CA THR A 171 -7.86 26.37 -2.27
C THR A 171 -8.95 25.32 -2.16
N MET A 172 -8.82 24.43 -1.18
CA MET A 172 -9.78 23.36 -0.92
C MET A 172 -10.34 23.51 0.49
N ARG A 173 -11.66 23.36 0.62
CA ARG A 173 -12.38 23.33 1.90
C ARG A 173 -13.40 22.21 1.86
N ASN A 174 -13.40 21.35 2.89
CA ASN A 174 -14.31 20.20 2.98
C ASN A 174 -14.33 19.36 1.69
N ASP A 175 -13.14 19.08 1.13
CA ASP A 175 -12.94 18.37 -0.14
C ASP A 175 -13.52 19.04 -1.40
N ARG A 176 -13.82 20.36 -1.34
CA ARG A 176 -14.34 21.13 -2.47
C ARG A 176 -13.39 22.25 -2.85
N TYR A 177 -13.19 22.46 -4.15
CA TYR A 177 -12.38 23.58 -4.62
C TYR A 177 -13.16 24.88 -4.49
N VAL A 178 -12.54 25.85 -3.86
CA VAL A 178 -13.12 27.14 -3.48
C VAL A 178 -12.11 28.27 -3.69
N ILE A 179 -12.62 29.50 -3.70
CA ILE A 179 -11.81 30.72 -3.78
C ILE A 179 -12.08 31.64 -2.58
N PRO A 180 -11.06 32.34 -2.06
CA PRO A 180 -11.25 33.27 -0.95
C PRO A 180 -11.76 34.63 -1.47
N VAL A 181 -12.92 35.03 -0.96
CA VAL A 181 -13.60 36.29 -1.30
C VAL A 181 -13.75 37.13 -0.04
N LYS A 182 -13.49 38.43 -0.12
CA LYS A 182 -13.71 39.37 0.99
C LYS A 182 -15.19 39.42 1.33
N ARG A 183 -15.54 39.34 2.61
CA ARG A 183 -16.93 39.31 3.08
C ARG A 183 -17.78 40.47 2.55
N GLU A 184 -17.20 41.66 2.42
CA GLU A 184 -17.87 42.85 1.89
C GLU A 184 -18.25 42.75 0.40
N PHE A 185 -17.63 41.83 -0.35
CA PHE A 185 -17.90 41.56 -1.76
C PHE A 185 -18.52 40.18 -2.00
N LYS A 186 -19.17 39.58 -0.98
CA LYS A 186 -19.78 38.24 -1.11
C LYS A 186 -20.76 38.12 -2.28
N ASP A 187 -21.49 39.20 -2.58
CA ASP A 187 -22.54 39.22 -3.62
C ASP A 187 -21.97 39.51 -5.02
N ALA A 188 -20.67 39.83 -5.12
CA ALA A 188 -20.01 40.09 -6.41
C ALA A 188 -19.83 38.81 -7.24
N ILE A 189 -19.81 37.64 -6.60
CA ILE A 189 -19.65 36.33 -7.24
C ILE A 189 -20.82 35.45 -6.81
N GLN A 190 -21.66 35.04 -7.75
CA GLN A 190 -22.70 34.07 -7.48
C GLN A 190 -22.07 32.74 -7.06
N SER A 191 -22.25 32.39 -5.79
CA SER A 191 -21.50 31.31 -5.15
C SER A 191 -22.20 30.79 -3.89
N VAL A 192 -21.74 29.63 -3.43
CA VAL A 192 -22.13 29.02 -2.15
C VAL A 192 -20.96 29.15 -1.18
N VAL A 193 -21.21 29.66 0.02
CA VAL A 193 -20.20 29.75 1.09
C VAL A 193 -20.01 28.38 1.72
N HIS A 194 -18.77 27.90 1.77
CA HIS A 194 -18.41 26.61 2.41
C HIS A 194 -17.70 26.77 3.74
N ASP A 195 -16.97 27.87 3.91
CA ASP A 195 -16.20 28.13 5.11
C ASP A 195 -15.90 29.63 5.25
N GLN A 196 -15.42 30.05 6.42
CA GLN A 196 -14.98 31.41 6.70
C GLN A 196 -13.66 31.42 7.47
N SER A 197 -12.84 32.46 7.30
CA SER A 197 -11.66 32.63 8.14
C SER A 197 -12.02 32.92 9.59
N ASP A 198 -11.08 32.71 10.51
CA ASP A 198 -11.26 32.95 11.95
C ASP A 198 -11.66 34.41 12.27
N SER A 199 -11.11 35.37 11.51
CA SER A 199 -11.48 36.79 11.63
C SER A 199 -12.85 37.10 11.01
N GLY A 200 -13.43 36.16 10.26
CA GLY A 200 -14.66 36.32 9.48
C GLY A 200 -14.52 37.24 8.26
N MET A 201 -13.35 37.81 7.99
CA MET A 201 -13.18 38.76 6.89
C MET A 201 -13.15 38.07 5.51
N THR A 202 -12.79 36.80 5.47
CA THR A 202 -12.65 35.99 4.26
C THR A 202 -13.72 34.92 4.23
N LEU A 203 -14.44 34.81 3.12
CA LEU A 203 -15.36 33.72 2.84
C LEU A 203 -14.73 32.81 1.80
N PHE A 204 -14.71 31.51 2.07
CA PHE A 204 -14.31 30.51 1.08
C PHE A 204 -15.55 30.05 0.33
N VAL A 205 -15.63 30.47 -0.93
CA VAL A 205 -16.84 30.29 -1.73
C VAL A 205 -16.60 29.39 -2.93
N GLU A 206 -17.61 28.61 -3.26
CA GLU A 206 -17.69 27.82 -4.49
C GLU A 206 -18.57 28.56 -5.51
N PRO A 207 -17.99 29.09 -6.59
CA PRO A 207 -18.75 29.72 -7.65
C PRO A 207 -19.73 28.75 -8.31
N THR A 208 -20.92 29.22 -8.71
CA THR A 208 -21.94 28.38 -9.35
C THR A 208 -21.42 27.62 -10.58
N ARG A 209 -20.46 28.21 -11.31
CA ARG A 209 -19.83 27.62 -12.51
C ARG A 209 -19.07 26.32 -12.23
N VAL A 210 -18.68 26.03 -10.99
CA VAL A 210 -17.93 24.81 -10.64
C VAL A 210 -18.69 23.87 -9.71
N ILE A 211 -19.92 24.20 -9.29
CA ILE A 211 -20.71 23.36 -8.37
C ILE A 211 -20.88 21.94 -8.91
N ASP A 212 -21.34 21.81 -10.16
CA ASP A 212 -21.56 20.48 -10.78
C ASP A 212 -20.25 19.71 -10.96
N LEU A 213 -19.15 20.40 -11.24
CA LEU A 213 -17.83 19.79 -11.38
C LEU A 213 -17.31 19.28 -10.02
N ASN A 214 -17.43 20.07 -8.95
CA ASN A 214 -17.08 19.63 -7.60
C ASN A 214 -17.96 18.46 -7.13
N ASN A 215 -19.27 18.50 -7.41
CA ASN A 215 -20.19 17.40 -7.12
C ASN A 215 -19.76 16.11 -7.83
N ARG A 216 -19.44 16.19 -9.13
CA ARG A 216 -18.94 15.04 -9.88
C ARG A 216 -17.62 14.51 -9.32
N LEU A 217 -16.71 15.40 -8.90
CA LEU A 217 -15.45 15.02 -8.28
C LEU A 217 -15.67 14.24 -6.96
N GLN A 218 -16.61 14.70 -6.13
CA GLN A 218 -16.96 14.03 -4.88
C GLN A 218 -17.57 12.64 -5.12
N ILE A 219 -18.39 12.49 -6.15
CA ILE A 219 -18.92 11.18 -6.56
C ILE A 219 -17.77 10.25 -6.96
N LEU A 220 -16.85 10.71 -7.82
CA LEU A 220 -15.69 9.93 -8.24
C LEU A 220 -14.77 9.53 -7.08
N GLN A 221 -14.58 10.42 -6.09
CA GLN A 221 -13.85 10.09 -4.86
C GLN A 221 -14.56 8.98 -4.05
N SER A 222 -15.89 9.02 -3.97
CA SER A 222 -16.64 7.95 -3.31
C SER A 222 -16.57 6.64 -4.10
N ASP A 223 -16.62 6.70 -5.43
CA ASP A 223 -16.59 5.52 -6.29
C ASP A 223 -15.20 4.87 -6.27
N GLU A 224 -14.13 5.66 -6.24
CA GLU A 224 -12.77 5.14 -6.03
C GLU A 224 -12.64 4.39 -4.70
N LYS A 225 -13.15 4.95 -3.60
CA LYS A 225 -13.13 4.28 -2.28
C LYS A 225 -13.90 2.97 -2.31
N LYS A 226 -15.05 2.92 -2.99
CA LYS A 226 -15.85 1.70 -3.14
C LYS A 226 -15.12 0.65 -3.97
N GLU A 227 -14.52 1.04 -5.08
CA GLU A 227 -13.77 0.11 -5.96
C GLU A 227 -12.51 -0.42 -5.26
N ILE A 228 -11.82 0.38 -4.46
CA ILE A 228 -10.69 -0.08 -3.61
C ILE A 228 -11.16 -1.10 -2.57
N SER A 229 -12.38 -0.93 -2.03
CA SER A 229 -12.96 -1.83 -1.03
C SER A 229 -13.69 -3.04 -1.60
N ARG A 230 -13.61 -3.29 -2.91
CA ARG A 230 -14.33 -4.38 -3.58
C ARG A 230 -13.51 -5.66 -3.56
#